data_AF-A0A1H7DNZ8-F1
#
_entry.id   AF-A0A1H7DNZ8-F1
#
_cell.length_a   1.000
_cell.length_b   1.000
_cell.length_c   1.000
_cell.angle_alpha   90.00
_cell.angle_beta   90.00
_cell.angle_gamma   90.00
#
_symmetry.space_group_name_H-M   'P 1'
#
loop_
_entity.id
_entity.type
_entity.pdbx_description
1 polymer ?
#
loop_
_entity_poly.entity_id
_entity_poly.type
_entity_poly.pdbx_seq_one_letter_code
_entity_poly.pdbx_strand_id
1 'polypeptide(L)' 'MAIRLIEGLHLTATQKRHLGEILAQGWAEGYSGRIRYSVSPIEGEPRRFRYHWRKNERDDFGRPVTREGLGIIEWLADPG' A
#
# COMPACT_ATOMS: atom_id res chain seq x y z
N MET A 1 15.05 2.51 -3.84
CA MET A 1 14.13 1.63 -3.07
C MET A 1 12.89 1.30 -3.89
N ALA A 2 12.53 0.02 -3.99
CA ALA A 2 11.44 -0.46 -4.86
C ALA A 2 10.41 -1.32 -4.11
N ILE A 3 9.15 -1.25 -4.53
CA ILE A 3 8.06 -2.11 -4.05
C ILE A 3 7.73 -3.16 -5.11
N ARG A 4 7.84 -4.42 -4.74
CA ARG A 4 7.39 -5.55 -5.56
C ARG A 4 6.06 -6.07 -5.01
N LEU A 5 5.06 -6.20 -5.88
CA LEU A 5 3.80 -6.87 -5.53
C LEU A 5 4.05 -8.39 -5.54
N ILE A 6 3.72 -9.05 -4.43
CA ILE A 6 3.83 -10.50 -4.29
C ILE A 6 2.44 -11.13 -4.48
N GLU A 7 1.44 -10.62 -3.77
CA GLU A 7 0.06 -11.09 -3.80
C GLU A 7 -0.93 -9.93 -3.67
N GLY A 8 -2.15 -10.12 -4.16
CA GLY A 8 -3.26 -9.19 -4.01
C GLY A 8 -3.51 -8.28 -5.21
N LEU A 9 -4.22 -7.18 -4.98
CA LEU A 9 -4.66 -6.28 -6.05
C LEU A 9 -3.47 -5.60 -6.74
N HIS A 10 -3.60 -5.33 -8.05
CA HIS A 10 -2.62 -4.52 -8.77
C HIS A 10 -2.43 -3.15 -8.11
N LEU A 11 -1.18 -2.79 -7.87
CA LEU A 11 -0.79 -1.49 -7.34
C LEU A 11 -0.29 -0.59 -8.46
N THR A 12 -0.88 0.60 -8.58
CA THR A 12 -0.39 1.66 -9.46
C THR A 12 1.00 2.13 -9.02
N ALA A 13 1.73 2.81 -9.93
CA ALA A 13 3.04 3.39 -9.61
C ALA A 13 2.97 4.35 -8.40
N THR A 14 1.93 5.17 -8.32
CA THR A 14 1.71 6.10 -7.20
C THR A 14 1.47 5.37 -5.88
N GLN A 15 0.68 4.29 -5.89
CA GLN A 15 0.45 3.49 -4.68
C GLN A 15 1.74 2.84 -4.19
N LYS A 16 2.54 2.27 -5.11
CA LYS A 16 3.86 1.69 -4.79
C LYS A 16 4.80 2.74 -4.18
N ARG A 17 4.84 3.94 -4.75
CA ARG A 17 5.64 5.05 -4.22
C ARG A 17 5.25 5.39 -2.78
N HIS A 18 3.97 5.60 -2.51
CA HIS A 18 3.52 5.96 -1.15
C HIS A 18 3.73 4.84 -0.13
N LEU A 19 3.49 3.57 -0.51
CA LEU A 19 3.81 2.43 0.35
C LEU A 19 5.32 2.36 0.65
N GLY A 20 6.16 2.64 -0.35
CA GLY A 20 7.60 2.74 -0.18
C GLY A 20 8.02 3.87 0.76
N GLU A 21 7.40 5.05 0.65
CA GLU A 21 7.64 6.19 1.55
C GLU A 21 7.25 5.85 3.00
N ILE A 22 6.09 5.22 3.22
CA ILE A 22 5.65 4.76 4.55
C ILE A 22 6.68 3.80 5.17
N LEU A 23 7.13 2.81 4.40
CA LEU A 23 8.11 1.83 4.87
C LEU A 23 9.49 2.46 5.11
N ALA A 24 9.94 3.38 4.26
CA ALA A 24 11.20 4.09 4.44
C ALA A 24 11.23 4.95 5.71
N GLN A 25 10.08 5.49 6.12
CA GLN A 25 9.95 6.26 7.36
C GLN A 25 9.68 5.37 8.59
N GLY A 26 9.53 4.05 8.42
CA GLY A 26 9.16 3.14 9.50
C GLY A 26 7.74 3.35 10.03
N TRP A 27 6.85 3.93 9.22
CA TRP A 27 5.46 4.17 9.59
C TRP A 27 4.60 2.93 9.33
N ALA A 28 3.55 2.76 10.14
CA ALA A 28 2.55 1.71 9.94
C ALA A 28 1.40 2.17 9.03
N GLU A 29 1.19 3.48 8.89
CA GLU A 29 0.12 4.05 8.07
C GLU A 29 0.52 5.40 7.46
N GLY A 30 -0.20 5.79 6.40
CA GLY A 30 -0.03 7.07 5.73
C GLY A 30 -1.25 7.41 4.88
N TYR A 31 -1.33 8.66 4.45
CA TYR A 31 -2.43 9.15 3.62
C TYR A 31 -1.89 9.91 2.41
N SER A 32 -2.56 9.77 1.27
CA SER A 32 -2.32 10.58 0.09
C SER A 32 -3.63 10.93 -0.59
N GLY A 33 -3.97 12.22 -0.59
CA GLY A 33 -5.26 12.71 -1.05
C GLY A 33 -6.42 12.02 -0.33
N ARG A 34 -7.22 11.25 -1.07
CA ARG A 34 -8.38 10.50 -0.56
C ARG A 34 -8.09 9.04 -0.22
N ILE A 35 -6.83 8.62 -0.34
CA ILE A 35 -6.43 7.23 -0.14
C ILE A 35 -5.67 7.10 1.18
N ARG A 36 -6.15 6.23 2.06
CA ARG A 36 -5.44 5.81 3.26
C ARG A 36 -4.68 4.52 2.97
N TYR A 37 -3.46 4.42 3.43
CA TYR A 37 -2.60 3.26 3.30
C TYR A 37 -2.19 2.77 4.70
N SER A 38 -2.08 1.46 4.87
CA SER A 38 -1.45 0.85 6.03
C SER A 38 -0.58 -0.31 5.60
N VAL A 39 0.48 -0.54 6.36
CA VAL A 39 1.41 -1.66 6.20
C VAL A 39 1.61 -2.34 7.54
N SER A 40 1.72 -3.67 7.53
CA SER A 40 2.10 -4.44 8.71
C SER A 40 3.12 -5.52 8.35
N PRO A 41 4.13 -5.75 9.19
CA PRO A 41 5.14 -6.77 8.93
C PRO A 41 4.51 -8.18 8.93
N ILE A 42 5.10 -9.09 8.16
CA ILE A 42 4.77 -10.51 8.20
C ILE A 42 5.80 -11.22 9.09
N GLU A 43 5.30 -11.97 10.08
CA GLU A 43 6.15 -12.72 11.00
C GLU A 43 7.04 -13.72 10.24
N GLY A 44 8.34 -13.75 10.58
CA GLY A 44 9.33 -14.57 9.89
C GLY A 44 9.81 -14.03 8.54
N GLU A 45 9.24 -12.93 8.04
CA GLU A 45 9.54 -12.40 6.70
C GLU A 45 9.97 -10.92 6.76
N PRO A 46 11.26 -10.62 7.00
CA PRO A 46 11.73 -9.27 7.35
C PRO A 46 11.58 -8.22 6.25
N ARG A 47 11.31 -8.64 5.00
CA ARG A 47 11.13 -7.76 3.85
C ARG A 47 9.71 -7.75 3.31
N ARG A 48 8.79 -8.55 3.89
CA ARG A 48 7.42 -8.65 3.40
C ARG A 48 6.45 -7.99 4.36
N PHE A 49 5.52 -7.27 3.75
CA PHE A 49 4.52 -6.49 4.46
C PHE A 49 3.15 -6.76 3.86
N ARG A 50 2.15 -6.92 4.71
CA ARG A 50 0.76 -6.83 4.28
C ARG A 50 0.45 -5.37 4.06
N TYR A 51 -0.15 -5.04 2.92
CA TYR A 51 -0.64 -3.69 2.66
C TYR A 51 -2.17 -3.69 2.64
N HIS A 52 -2.73 -2.54 3.01
CA HIS A 52 -4.13 -2.20 2.80
C HIS A 52 -4.18 -0.76 2.29
N TRP A 53 -4.87 -0.52 1.19
CA TRP A 53 -5.28 0.83 0.84
C TRP A 53 -6.80 0.94 0.81
N ARG A 54 -7.33 2.08 1.22
CA ARG A 54 -8.77 2.39 1.19
C ARG A 54 -9.00 3.76 0.61
N LYS A 55 -10.02 3.90 -0.23
CA LYS A 55 -10.45 5.15 -0.84
C LYS A 55 -11.96 5.26 -0.74
N ASN A 56 -12.43 6.36 -0.17
CA ASN A 56 -13.85 6.71 -0.23
C ASN A 56 -14.11 7.52 -1.49
N GLU A 57 -15.07 7.07 -2.31
CA GLU A 57 -15.52 7.77 -3.50
C GLU A 57 -17.03 7.67 -3.67
N ARG A 58 -17.56 8.28 -4.72
CA ARG A 58 -18.96 8.12 -5.11
C ARG A 58 -19.01 7.32 -6.39
N ASP A 59 -19.95 6.39 -6.48
CA ASP A 59 -20.25 5.69 -7.73
C ASP A 59 -20.95 6.61 -8.74
N ASP A 60 -21.27 6.08 -9.92
CA ASP A 60 -21.94 6.83 -11.00
C ASP A 60 -23.36 7.31 -10.62
N PHE A 61 -23.94 6.75 -9.55
CA PHE A 61 -25.23 7.15 -8.99
C PHE A 61 -25.10 8.07 -7.77
N GLY A 62 -23.88 8.55 -7.48
CA GLY A 62 -23.59 9.46 -6.38
C GLY A 62 -23.59 8.79 -5.00
N ARG A 63 -23.69 7.47 -4.89
CA ARG A 63 -23.71 6.75 -3.60
C ARG A 63 -22.28 6.63 -3.05
N PRO A 64 -22.08 6.81 -1.73
CA PRO A 64 -20.77 6.62 -1.14
C PRO A 64 -20.35 5.15 -1.24
N VAL A 65 -19.17 4.91 -1.79
CA VAL A 65 -18.56 3.58 -1.89
C VAL A 65 -17.14 3.63 -1.36
N THR A 66 -16.73 2.56 -0.68
CA THR A 66 -15.35 2.34 -0.29
C THR A 66 -14.73 1.37 -1.27
N ARG A 67 -13.68 1.81 -1.97
CA ARG A 67 -12.81 0.89 -2.70
C ARG A 67 -11.58 0.62 -1.87
N GLU A 68 -11.15 -0.63 -1.86
CA GLU A 68 -9.97 -1.03 -1.14
C GLU A 68 -9.20 -2.11 -1.89
N GLY A 69 -7.92 -2.21 -1.56
CA GLY A 69 -7.06 -3.27 -2.05
C GLY A 69 -6.17 -3.77 -0.92
N LEU A 70 -6.03 -5.08 -0.89
CA LEU A 70 -5.27 -5.83 0.11
C LEU A 70 -4.26 -6.71 -0.61
N GLY A 71 -3.15 -6.99 0.05
CA GLY A 71 -2.17 -7.92 -0.49
C GLY A 71 -0.85 -7.92 0.27
N ILE A 72 0.16 -8.53 -0.35
CA ILE A 72 1.51 -8.63 0.18
C ILE A 72 2.47 -7.95 -0.78
N ILE A 73 3.32 -7.11 -0.23
CA ILE A 73 4.43 -6.45 -0.93
C ILE A 73 5.75 -6.85 -0.32
N GLU A 74 6.78 -6.84 -1.15
CA GLU A 74 8.18 -6.95 -0.74
C GLU A 74 8.88 -5.60 -0.91
N TRP A 75 9.57 -5.16 0.14
CA TRP A 75 10.35 -3.92 0.15
C TRP A 75 11.81 -4.20 -0.17
N LEU A 76 12.24 -3.72 -1.32
CA LEU A 76 13.60 -3.88 -1.81
C LEU A 76 14.40 -2.62 -1.47
N ALA A 77 15.43 -2.79 -0.64
CA ALA A 77 16.50 -1.80 -0.51
C ALA A 77 17.15 -1.57 -1.89
N ASP A 78 17.64 -0.36 -2.15
CA ASP A 78 18.40 -0.13 -3.39
C ASP A 78 19.59 -1.11 -3.46
N PRO A 79 19.91 -1.63 -4.67
CA PRO A 79 21.26 -2.10 -4.90
C PRO A 79 22.16 -0.87 -4.75
N GLY A 80 22.88 -0.78 -3.63
CA GLY A 80 23.95 0.21 -3.44
C GLY A 80 25.04 0.07 -4.49
#